data_AF-A0A5B9E5A9-F1
#
_entry.id   AF-A0A5B9E5A9-F1
#
_cell.length_a   1.000
_cell.length_b   1.000
_cell.length_c   1.000
_cell.angle_alpha   90.00
_cell.angle_beta   90.00
_cell.angle_gamma   90.00
#
_symmetry.space_group_name_H-M   'P 1'
#
loop_
_entity.id
_entity.type
_entity.pdbx_description
1 polymer ?
#
loop_
_entity_poly.entity_id
_entity_poly.type
_entity_poly.pdbx_seq_one_letter_code
_entity_poly.pdbx_strand_id
1 'polypeptide(L)'
;MTGDPYTAGMTDAQRAYFYSEYQNQRKDEVAGILFAFFLGSFGAHHFYLKRNGMGILYACFFWSGIPGLIALVECFFMPGRVREYNALLALQIQQMILNGTPAPAPPPANNHNPYLANGRVCSQCGAQLEQGAQFCPKCGTRVA
;
A
#
# COMPACT_ATOMS: atom_id res chain seq x y z
N MET A 1 13.74 -5.73 8.70
CA MET A 1 12.72 -4.88 8.06
C MET A 1 13.21 -3.44 8.17
N THR A 2 14.05 -3.01 7.24
CA THR A 2 14.34 -1.58 7.08
C THR A 2 13.07 -0.95 6.52
N GLY A 3 12.36 -0.16 7.32
CA GLY A 3 11.14 0.52 6.89
C GLY A 3 11.42 1.41 5.70
N ASP A 4 10.46 1.47 4.78
CA ASP A 4 10.39 2.53 3.77
C ASP A 4 10.43 3.91 4.45
N PRO A 5 11.01 4.95 3.81
CA PRO A 5 11.24 6.25 4.44
C PRO A 5 9.96 6.90 4.98
N TYR A 6 8.80 6.52 4.45
CA TYR A 6 7.48 7.03 4.81
C TYR A 6 6.94 6.50 6.15
N THR A 7 7.44 5.37 6.66
CA THR A 7 6.94 4.76 7.91
C THR A 7 7.97 4.77 9.06
N ALA A 8 9.05 5.52 8.88
CA ALA A 8 10.05 5.74 9.91
C ALA A 8 9.40 6.47 11.11
N GLY A 9 9.55 5.89 12.31
CA GLY A 9 8.99 6.45 13.55
C GLY A 9 7.51 6.17 13.82
N MET A 10 6.80 5.45 12.95
CA MET A 10 5.44 4.98 13.22
C MET A 10 5.42 3.72 14.09
N THR A 11 4.39 3.57 14.93
CA THR A 11 4.08 2.31 15.63
C THR A 11 3.65 1.22 14.65
N ASP A 12 3.67 -0.06 15.06
CA ASP A 12 3.28 -1.17 14.19
C ASP A 12 1.81 -1.09 13.73
N ALA A 13 0.92 -0.61 14.60
CA ALA A 13 -0.48 -0.38 14.26
C ALA A 13 -0.64 0.75 13.22
N GLN A 14 0.08 1.87 13.41
CA GLN A 14 0.08 2.98 12.45
C GLN A 14 0.67 2.57 11.10
N ARG A 15 1.75 1.78 11.10
CA ARG A 15 2.38 1.26 9.89
C ARG A 15 1.45 0.31 9.13
N ALA A 16 0.71 -0.55 9.83
CA ALA A 16 -0.28 -1.43 9.21
C ALA A 16 -1.40 -0.63 8.53
N TYR A 17 -1.93 0.41 9.19
CA TYR A 17 -2.94 1.29 8.62
C TYR A 17 -2.41 2.07 7.40
N PHE A 18 -1.19 2.62 7.50
CA PHE A 18 -0.53 3.28 6.38
C PHE A 18 -0.50 2.37 5.15
N TYR A 19 -0.05 1.12 5.29
CA TYR A 19 0.01 0.21 4.15
C TYR A 19 -1.37 -0.15 3.61
N SER A 20 -2.39 -0.37 4.46
CA SER A 20 -3.73 -0.63 3.95
C SER A 20 -4.27 0.53 3.12
N GLU A 21 -4.09 1.76 3.60
CA GLU A 21 -4.61 2.95 2.92
C GLU A 21 -3.83 3.25 1.64
N TYR A 22 -2.50 3.14 1.71
CA TYR A 22 -1.62 3.32 0.57
C TYR A 22 -1.92 2.31 -0.54
N GLN A 23 -2.08 1.02 -0.20
CA GLN A 23 -2.40 -0.02 -1.18
C GLN A 23 -3.77 0.19 -1.85
N ASN A 24 -4.76 0.71 -1.11
CA ASN A 24 -6.08 1.02 -1.67
C ASN A 24 -6.07 2.21 -2.64
N GLN A 25 -5.17 3.18 -2.43
CA GLN A 25 -5.16 4.43 -3.20
C GLN A 25 -4.08 4.51 -4.28
N ARG A 26 -3.00 3.72 -4.16
CA ARG A 26 -1.88 3.74 -5.11
C ARG A 26 -2.33 3.46 -6.54
N LYS A 27 -1.54 3.97 -7.47
CA LYS A 27 -1.75 3.80 -8.90
C LYS A 27 -0.65 2.93 -9.50
N ASP A 28 -1.03 2.06 -10.41
CA ASP A 28 -0.10 1.17 -11.12
C ASP A 28 0.49 1.89 -12.33
N GLU A 29 1.82 1.80 -12.46
CA GLU A 29 2.54 2.42 -13.58
C GLU A 29 2.08 1.84 -14.91
N VAL A 30 1.93 0.51 -14.96
CA VAL A 30 1.53 -0.22 -16.17
C VAL A 30 0.14 0.18 -16.63
N ALA A 31 -0.82 0.31 -15.70
CA ALA A 31 -2.16 0.78 -16.05
C ALA A 31 -2.11 2.18 -16.68
N GLY A 32 -1.30 3.08 -16.13
CA GLY A 32 -1.06 4.40 -16.72
C GLY A 32 -0.50 4.34 -18.15
N ILE A 33 0.50 3.49 -18.40
CA ILE A 33 1.10 3.28 -19.73
C ILE A 33 0.05 2.76 -20.72
N LEU A 34 -0.74 1.75 -20.32
CA LEU A 34 -1.79 1.17 -21.15
C LEU A 34 -2.85 2.20 -21.52
N PHE A 35 -3.26 3.05 -20.57
CA PHE A 35 -4.18 4.15 -20.87
C PHE A 35 -3.56 5.18 -21.80
N ALA A 36 -2.27 5.51 -21.65
CA ALA A 36 -1.61 6.47 -22.53
C ALA A 36 -1.45 5.91 -23.96
N PHE A 37 -1.19 4.61 -24.11
CA PHE A 37 -1.02 3.99 -25.42
C PHE A 37 -2.35 3.76 -26.16
N PHE A 38 -3.35 3.16 -25.49
CA PHE A 38 -4.61 2.79 -26.14
C PHE A 38 -5.67 3.89 -26.10
N LEU A 39 -5.74 4.67 -25.01
CA LEU A 39 -6.73 5.71 -24.79
C LEU A 39 -6.10 7.13 -24.72
N GLY A 40 -4.86 7.26 -25.20
CA GLY A 40 -4.10 8.50 -25.16
C GLY A 40 -4.75 9.64 -25.93
N SER A 41 -5.27 9.36 -27.13
CA SER A 41 -5.98 10.34 -27.96
C SER A 41 -7.19 10.96 -27.26
N PHE A 42 -7.83 10.23 -26.34
CA PHE A 42 -8.97 10.69 -25.55
C PHE A 42 -8.55 11.30 -24.20
N GLY A 43 -7.28 11.19 -23.80
CA GLY A 43 -6.75 11.74 -22.55
C GLY A 43 -7.05 10.92 -21.30
N ALA A 44 -7.41 9.64 -21.42
CA ALA A 44 -7.80 8.80 -20.28
C ALA A 44 -6.69 8.67 -19.21
N HIS A 45 -5.42 8.67 -19.62
CA HIS A 45 -4.28 8.59 -18.73
C HIS A 45 -4.15 9.81 -17.79
N HIS A 46 -4.65 10.99 -18.19
CA HIS A 46 -4.67 12.15 -17.29
C HIS A 46 -5.72 12.02 -16.19
N PHE A 47 -6.88 11.43 -16.50
CA PHE A 47 -7.92 11.14 -15.51
C PHE A 47 -7.45 10.09 -14.49
N TYR A 48 -6.60 9.14 -14.90
CA TYR A 48 -6.05 8.12 -14.01
C TYR A 48 -5.29 8.72 -12.81
N LEU A 49 -4.54 9.81 -13.04
CA LEU A 49 -3.81 10.57 -12.01
C LEU A 49 -4.61 11.77 -11.47
N LYS A 50 -5.93 11.80 -11.67
CA LYS A 50 -6.85 12.89 -11.26
C LYS A 50 -6.49 14.27 -11.82
N ARG A 51 -5.78 14.35 -12.95
CA ARG A 51 -5.47 15.60 -13.66
C ARG A 51 -6.59 15.96 -14.63
N ASN A 52 -7.79 16.19 -14.08
CA ASN A 52 -9.04 16.30 -14.85
C ASN A 52 -9.00 17.41 -15.90
N GLY A 53 -8.36 18.55 -15.62
CA GLY A 53 -8.26 19.66 -16.57
C GLY A 53 -7.56 19.27 -17.88
N MET A 54 -6.44 18.55 -17.80
CA MET A 54 -5.72 18.08 -18.99
C MET A 54 -6.48 16.97 -19.72
N GLY A 55 -7.14 16.08 -18.98
CA GLY A 55 -8.00 15.05 -19.57
C GLY A 55 -9.15 15.65 -20.37
N ILE A 56 -9.83 16.67 -19.85
CA ILE A 56 -10.92 17.38 -20.56
C ILE A 56 -10.38 18.06 -21.81
N LEU A 57 -9.22 18.72 -21.74
CA LEU A 57 -8.60 19.35 -22.91
C LEU A 57 -8.35 18.32 -24.01
N TYR A 58 -7.76 17.17 -23.69
CA TYR A 58 -7.52 16.09 -24.65
C TYR A 58 -8.84 15.58 -25.23
N ALA A 59 -9.86 15.37 -24.40
CA ALA A 59 -11.18 14.93 -24.83
C ALA A 59 -11.90 15.94 -25.74
N CYS A 60 -11.66 17.25 -25.61
CA CYS A 60 -12.23 18.25 -26.52
C CYS A 60 -11.46 18.34 -27.85
N PHE A 61 -10.15 18.11 -27.84
CA PHE A 61 -9.29 18.21 -29.02
C PHE A 61 -8.99 16.87 -29.69
N PHE A 62 -9.56 15.74 -29.24
CA PHE A 62 -9.23 14.40 -29.74
C PHE A 62 -9.41 14.24 -31.25
N TRP A 63 -10.40 14.93 -31.82
CA TRP A 63 -10.72 14.90 -33.26
C TRP A 63 -9.62 15.50 -34.14
N SER A 64 -8.73 16.31 -33.58
CA SER A 64 -7.57 16.86 -34.30
C SER A 64 -6.47 15.83 -34.54
N GLY A 65 -6.50 14.68 -33.85
CA GLY A 65 -5.43 13.67 -33.88
C GLY A 65 -4.12 14.10 -33.17
N ILE A 66 -3.93 15.39 -32.90
CA ILE A 66 -2.77 15.96 -32.22
C ILE A 66 -2.61 15.38 -30.79
N PRO A 67 -3.67 15.28 -29.96
CA PRO A 67 -3.55 14.69 -28.62
C PRO A 67 -3.04 13.25 -28.65
N GLY A 68 -3.34 12.47 -29.69
CA GLY A 68 -2.83 11.11 -29.85
C GLY A 68 -1.31 11.07 -30.05
N LEU A 69 -0.77 11.95 -30.89
CA LEU A 69 0.68 12.05 -31.10
C LEU A 69 1.41 12.51 -29.82
N ILE A 70 0.85 13.49 -29.10
CA ILE A 70 1.42 13.94 -27.82
C ILE A 70 1.34 12.82 -26.77
N ALA A 71 0.24 12.07 -26.73
CA ALA A 71 0.07 10.97 -25.79
C ALA A 71 1.09 9.83 -25.99
N LEU A 72 1.51 9.57 -27.24
CA LEU A 72 2.60 8.62 -27.50
C LEU A 72 3.92 9.06 -26.88
N VAL A 73 4.22 10.36 -26.88
CA VAL A 73 5.40 10.91 -26.19
C VAL A 73 5.20 10.85 -24.67
N GLU A 74 4.02 11.22 -24.18
CA GLU A 74 3.69 11.15 -22.75
C GLU A 74 3.71 9.73 -22.19
N CYS A 75 3.52 8.71 -23.03
CA CYS A 75 3.61 7.29 -22.65
C CYS A 75 4.95 6.98 -21.94
N PHE A 76 6.06 7.57 -22.39
CA PHE A 76 7.38 7.41 -21.77
C PHE A 76 7.51 8.12 -20.41
N PHE A 77 6.79 9.22 -20.21
CA PHE A 77 6.82 10.00 -18.98
C PHE A 77 5.78 9.53 -17.95
N MET A 78 4.79 8.75 -18.38
CA MET A 78 3.70 8.27 -17.54
C MET A 78 4.18 7.46 -16.32
N PRO A 79 5.17 6.54 -16.42
CA PRO A 79 5.71 5.86 -15.24
C PRO A 79 6.27 6.84 -14.21
N GLY A 80 7.00 7.86 -14.67
CA GLY A 80 7.53 8.93 -13.81
C GLY A 80 6.42 9.70 -13.09
N ARG A 81 5.34 10.06 -13.81
CA ARG A 81 4.16 10.73 -13.25
C ARG A 81 3.46 9.87 -12.20
N VAL A 82 3.33 8.57 -12.43
CA VAL A 82 2.70 7.63 -11.47
C VAL A 82 3.56 7.48 -10.21
N ARG A 83 4.90 7.40 -10.36
CA ARG A 83 5.82 7.36 -9.21
C ARG A 83 5.74 8.63 -8.37
N GLU A 84 5.71 9.78 -9.02
CA GLU A 84 5.56 11.08 -8.35
C GLU A 84 4.22 11.18 -7.61
N TYR A 85 3.12 10.77 -8.26
CA TYR A 85 1.79 10.72 -7.64
C TYR A 85 1.77 9.80 -6.40
N ASN A 86 2.30 8.59 -6.53
CA ASN A 86 2.36 7.63 -5.44
C ASN A 86 3.27 8.11 -4.29
N ALA A 87 4.35 8.83 -4.58
CA ALA A 87 5.21 9.44 -3.57
C ALA A 87 4.47 10.55 -2.78
N LEU A 88 3.74 11.41 -3.48
CA LEU A 88 2.91 12.44 -2.84
C LEU A 88 1.76 11.84 -2.01
N LEU A 89 1.11 10.79 -2.52
CA LEU A 89 0.08 10.04 -1.81
C LEU A 89 0.62 9.46 -0.49
N ALA A 90 1.81 8.83 -0.52
CA ALA A 90 2.45 8.30 0.68
C ALA A 90 2.71 9.39 1.73
N LEU A 91 3.24 10.55 1.30
CA LEU A 91 3.46 11.68 2.20
C LEU A 91 2.14 12.19 2.82
N GLN A 92 1.09 12.29 2.02
CA GLN A 92 -0.22 12.74 2.50
C GLN A 92 -0.80 11.79 3.55
N ILE A 93 -0.74 10.46 3.32
CA ILE A 93 -1.20 9.45 4.28
C ILE A 93 -0.38 9.49 5.57
N GLN A 94 0.94 9.63 5.47
CA GLN A 94 1.81 9.79 6.63
C GLN A 94 1.41 11.00 7.49
N GLN A 95 1.16 12.16 6.88
CA GLN A 95 0.75 13.37 7.59
C GLN A 95 -0.60 13.18 8.32
N MET A 96 -1.56 12.48 7.70
CA MET A 96 -2.85 12.17 8.34
C MET A 96 -2.71 11.30 9.60
N ILE A 97 -1.75 10.37 9.59
CA ILE A 97 -1.46 9.48 10.73
C ILE A 97 -0.72 10.23 11.86
N LEU A 98 0.25 11.08 11.51
CA LEU A 98 1.04 11.83 12.49
C LEU A 98 0.23 12.93 13.18
N ASN A 99 -0.71 13.56 12.46
CA ASN A 99 -1.57 14.63 13.00
C ASN A 99 -2.72 14.12 13.89
N GLY A 100 -2.69 12.83 14.29
CA GLY A 100 -3.49 12.35 15.41
C GLY A 100 -4.90 11.90 15.09
N THR A 101 -5.20 11.48 13.85
CA THR A 101 -6.36 10.58 13.70
C THR A 101 -6.03 9.28 14.44
N PRO A 102 -6.82 8.86 15.46
CA PRO A 102 -6.61 7.55 16.05
C PRO A 102 -6.81 6.56 14.91
N ALA A 103 -5.73 5.88 14.52
CA ALA A 103 -5.83 4.79 13.57
C ALA A 103 -6.99 3.91 14.04
N PRO A 104 -7.99 3.60 13.18
CA PRO A 104 -9.01 2.63 13.56
C PRO A 104 -8.25 1.43 14.10
N ALA A 105 -8.65 0.96 15.29
CA ALA A 105 -7.96 -0.12 15.98
C ALA A 105 -7.61 -1.17 14.94
N PRO A 106 -6.33 -1.62 14.85
CA PRO A 106 -5.93 -2.56 13.82
C PRO A 106 -6.99 -3.66 13.78
N PRO A 107 -7.47 -4.07 12.58
CA PRO A 107 -8.41 -5.18 12.50
C PRO A 107 -7.85 -6.26 13.43
N PRO A 108 -8.64 -6.75 14.40
CA PRO A 108 -8.13 -7.56 15.50
C PRO A 108 -7.20 -8.55 14.84
N ALA A 109 -5.91 -8.49 15.21
CA ALA A 109 -4.94 -9.42 14.66
C ALA A 109 -5.64 -10.77 14.77
N ASN A 110 -5.91 -11.42 13.64
CA ASN A 110 -6.46 -12.76 13.68
C ASN A 110 -5.34 -13.65 14.22
N ASN A 111 -5.14 -13.54 15.52
CA ASN A 111 -4.65 -14.55 16.42
C ASN A 111 -5.85 -15.35 16.97
N HIS A 112 -7.01 -15.28 16.31
CA HIS A 112 -8.00 -16.35 16.34
C HIS A 112 -7.45 -17.56 15.57
N ASN A 113 -6.25 -17.98 15.95
CA ASN A 113 -5.98 -19.37 16.15
C ASN A 113 -6.79 -19.76 17.41
N PRO A 114 -7.97 -20.37 17.30
CA PRO A 114 -8.78 -20.78 18.46
C PRO A 114 -8.04 -21.76 19.40
N TYR A 115 -6.81 -22.16 19.04
CA TYR A 115 -5.90 -22.99 19.82
C TYR A 115 -4.97 -22.20 20.76
N LEU A 116 -4.91 -20.86 20.73
CA LEU A 116 -4.02 -20.06 21.60
C LEU A 116 -4.67 -19.61 22.92
N ALA A 117 -5.95 -19.90 23.16
CA ALA A 117 -6.64 -19.51 24.39
C ALA A 117 -6.15 -20.23 25.67
N ASN A 118 -5.34 -21.30 25.54
CA ASN A 118 -4.74 -22.05 26.65
C ASN A 118 -3.22 -22.30 26.47
N GLY A 119 -2.50 -21.35 25.87
CA GLY A 119 -1.05 -21.47 25.67
C GLY A 119 -0.29 -21.39 27.00
N ARG A 120 0.31 -22.50 27.45
CA ARG A 120 1.25 -22.49 28.59
C ARG A 120 2.56 -21.84 28.14
N VAL A 121 3.24 -21.13 29.04
CA VAL A 121 4.57 -20.54 28.77
C VAL A 121 5.63 -21.43 29.39
N CYS A 122 6.72 -21.68 28.68
CA CYS A 122 7.84 -22.48 29.19
C CYS A 122 8.50 -21.78 30.39
N SER A 123 8.55 -22.45 31.54
CA SER A 123 9.15 -21.93 32.78
C SER A 123 10.67 -21.74 32.72
N GLN A 124 11.35 -22.36 31.75
CA GLN A 124 12.80 -22.32 31.64
C GLN A 124 13.32 -21.26 30.65
N CYS A 125 12.57 -20.91 29.61
CA CYS A 125 13.02 -19.96 28.58
C CYS A 125 11.97 -18.92 28.13
N GLY A 126 10.75 -19.00 28.67
CA GLY A 126 9.67 -18.06 28.35
C GLY A 126 9.00 -18.24 26.98
N ALA A 127 9.27 -19.32 26.24
CA ALA A 127 8.62 -19.58 24.96
C ALA A 127 7.13 -19.95 25.13
N GLN A 128 6.26 -19.48 24.22
CA GLN A 128 4.86 -19.94 24.16
C GLN A 128 4.81 -21.38 23.62
N LEU A 129 4.00 -22.23 24.28
CA LEU A 129 3.84 -23.64 23.94
C LEU A 129 2.46 -23.87 23.35
N GLU A 130 2.39 -24.72 22.33
CA GLU A 130 1.12 -25.16 21.76
C GLU A 130 0.43 -26.20 22.66
N GLN A 131 -0.90 -26.29 22.58
CA GLN A 131 -1.69 -27.20 23.42
C GLN A 131 -1.25 -28.65 23.20
N GLY A 132 -0.89 -29.36 24.28
CA GLY A 132 -0.41 -30.75 24.21
C GLY A 132 1.09 -30.91 23.93
N ALA A 133 1.86 -29.83 23.83
CA ALA A 133 3.32 -29.93 23.73
C ALA A 133 3.90 -30.67 24.94
N GLN A 134 4.70 -31.71 24.68
CA GLN A 134 5.46 -32.43 25.71
C GLN A 134 6.84 -31.82 25.96
N PHE A 135 7.41 -31.14 24.96
CA PHE A 135 8.72 -30.51 25.00
C PHE A 135 8.67 -29.09 24.42
N CYS A 136 9.48 -28.19 24.97
CA CYS A 136 9.63 -26.84 24.45
C CYS A 136 10.53 -26.85 23.20
N PRO A 137 10.06 -26.36 22.04
CA PRO A 137 10.85 -26.36 20.80
C PRO A 137 12.04 -25.39 20.85
N LYS A 138 12.05 -24.44 21.80
CA LYS A 138 13.11 -23.43 21.91
C LYS A 138 14.28 -23.89 22.78
N CYS A 139 14.02 -24.65 23.85
CA CYS A 139 15.03 -25.00 24.85
C CYS A 139 15.11 -26.49 25.17
N GLY A 140 14.21 -27.31 24.61
CA GLY A 140 14.17 -28.76 24.84
C GLY A 140 13.58 -29.18 26.19
N THR A 141 13.30 -28.24 27.11
CA THR A 141 12.72 -28.54 28.42
C THR A 141 11.35 -29.22 28.28
N ARG A 142 11.12 -30.29 29.03
CA ARG A 142 9.84 -31.00 29.09
C ARG A 142 8.80 -30.16 29.82
N VAL A 143 7.57 -30.10 29.29
CA VAL A 143 6.52 -29.15 29.71
C VAL A 143 5.15 -29.80 29.95
N ALA A 144 5.09 -31.14 29.85
CA ALA A 144 3.94 -31.96 30.22
C ALA A 144 4.19 -32.65 31.56
#